data_AF-A0AAV1SBU4-F1
#
_entry.id   AF-A0AAV1SBU4-F1
#
_cell.length_a   1.000
_cell.length_b   1.000
_cell.length_c   1.000
_cell.angle_alpha   90.00
_cell.angle_beta   90.00
_cell.angle_gamma   90.00
#
_symmetry.space_group_name_H-M   'P 1'
#
loop_
_entity.id
_entity.type
_entity.pdbx_description
1 polymer ?
#
loop_
_entity_poly.entity_id
_entity_poly.type
_entity_poly.pdbx_seq_one_letter_code
_entity_poly.pdbx_strand_id
1 'polypeptide(L)'
;MAILALPLVISVLKPQNIRLFLFRSSAAAVGRPNAKCFFLNRHRHFTKTTVSAIGTNSSIQQHSSTNPNNEPQNTSIPTFQQAIQRLQKYWASVGCAVMQCSNTEVGAGTMNPLTFLRVLGPEPWNVAYVEPSIRPDDSRYGENPNRLQRHMQFQVILKPDPGNSQELFIRSLSALGINVNEHDIRFVEDNWESPVLGAWGLGWEIWMDGMEITQFTYFQQAGSLQLSPISVEITYGLERILMLLQGVDHFKKIRYADGITYGELFLENE
;
A
#
# COMPACT_ATOMS: atom_id res chain seq x y z
N MET A 1 -37.09 2.79 -47.10
CA MET A 1 -36.71 3.01 -48.51
C MET A 1 -36.43 4.50 -48.70
N ALA A 2 -35.16 4.90 -48.56
CA ALA A 2 -34.53 6.06 -49.19
C ALA A 2 -33.10 6.16 -48.62
N ILE A 3 -32.18 5.53 -49.33
CA ILE A 3 -30.73 5.54 -49.09
C ILE A 3 -30.20 6.81 -49.77
N LEU A 4 -29.53 7.68 -49.03
CA LEU A 4 -28.80 8.82 -49.59
C LEU A 4 -27.30 8.60 -49.35
N ALA A 5 -26.66 8.13 -50.42
CA ALA A 5 -25.21 7.94 -50.51
C ALA A 5 -24.52 9.28 -50.79
N LEU A 6 -23.51 9.61 -50.00
CA LEU A 6 -22.58 10.72 -50.24
C LEU A 6 -21.26 10.15 -50.83
N PRO A 7 -20.66 10.79 -51.84
CA PRO A 7 -19.47 10.25 -52.51
C PRO A 7 -18.18 10.57 -51.74
N LEU A 8 -17.30 9.57 -51.67
CA LEU A 8 -15.89 9.71 -51.25
C LEU A 8 -15.14 10.65 -52.20
N VAL A 9 -14.53 11.71 -51.66
CA VAL A 9 -13.46 12.45 -52.34
C VAL A 9 -12.14 12.13 -51.64
N ILE A 10 -11.34 11.30 -52.28
CA ILE A 10 -9.97 10.97 -51.89
C ILE A 10 -9.06 12.06 -52.47
N SER A 11 -8.54 12.94 -51.62
CA SER A 11 -7.49 13.89 -51.99
C SER A 11 -6.12 13.27 -51.70
N VAL A 12 -5.43 12.88 -52.78
CA VAL A 12 -4.05 12.37 -52.75
C VAL A 12 -3.10 13.55 -52.61
N LEU A 13 -2.60 13.79 -51.39
CA LEU A 13 -1.49 14.72 -51.15
C LEU A 13 -0.14 14.01 -51.40
N LYS A 14 0.58 14.56 -52.37
CA LYS A 14 1.87 14.14 -52.90
C LYS A 14 2.99 14.41 -51.86
N PRO A 15 3.88 13.45 -51.54
CA PRO A 15 4.98 13.69 -50.61
C PRO A 15 6.11 14.47 -51.30
N GLN A 16 6.53 15.57 -50.68
CA GLN A 16 7.70 16.34 -51.09
C GLN A 16 8.98 15.70 -50.52
N ASN A 17 10.00 15.61 -51.39
CA ASN A 17 11.33 15.08 -51.12
C ASN A 17 12.03 15.81 -49.95
N ILE A 18 12.32 15.10 -48.87
CA ILE A 18 13.32 15.51 -47.89
C ILE A 18 14.52 14.56 -47.99
N ARG A 19 15.67 15.13 -48.33
CA ARG A 19 16.96 14.45 -48.51
C ARG A 19 17.44 13.79 -47.23
N LEU A 20 17.67 12.49 -47.31
CA LEU A 20 18.38 11.67 -46.33
C LEU A 20 19.88 11.97 -46.42
N PHE A 21 20.48 12.59 -45.40
CA PHE A 21 21.94 12.64 -45.26
C PHE A 21 22.42 11.41 -44.50
N LEU A 22 22.89 10.42 -45.27
CA LEU A 22 23.71 9.32 -44.78
C LEU A 22 25.15 9.83 -44.60
N PHE A 23 25.62 9.96 -43.36
CA PHE A 23 27.05 9.96 -43.07
C PHE A 23 27.44 8.57 -42.58
N ARG A 24 28.17 7.85 -43.43
CA ARG A 24 28.90 6.63 -43.11
C ARG A 24 30.38 6.97 -43.27
N SER A 25 31.18 6.85 -42.20
CA SER A 25 32.63 6.72 -42.35
C SER A 25 33.23 5.86 -41.24
N SER A 26 33.95 4.85 -41.72
CA SER A 26 35.03 4.00 -41.19
C SER A 26 35.26 3.78 -39.68
N ALA A 27 35.50 2.50 -39.39
CA ALA A 27 36.16 1.98 -38.19
C ALA A 27 37.66 2.35 -38.14
N ALA A 28 38.19 2.55 -36.92
CA ALA A 28 39.30 1.76 -36.34
C ALA A 28 39.84 2.35 -35.01
N ALA A 29 40.01 1.44 -34.03
CA ALA A 29 41.14 1.33 -33.09
C ALA A 29 41.35 2.32 -31.90
N VAL A 30 41.26 1.71 -30.70
CA VAL A 30 42.21 1.77 -29.56
C VAL A 30 42.22 3.01 -28.64
N GLY A 31 42.01 2.76 -27.34
CA GLY A 31 42.56 3.58 -26.24
C GLY A 31 41.60 3.92 -25.09
N ARG A 32 41.61 3.13 -24.00
CA ARG A 32 41.27 3.59 -22.63
C ARG A 32 42.44 4.47 -22.13
N PRO A 33 42.26 5.49 -21.25
CA PRO A 33 41.76 5.27 -19.88
C PRO A 33 40.99 6.41 -19.18
N ASN A 34 40.40 6.05 -18.02
CA ASN A 34 40.08 6.87 -16.84
C ASN A 34 39.13 8.07 -16.99
N ALA A 35 37.86 7.86 -16.64
CA ALA A 35 37.00 8.89 -16.08
C ALA A 35 36.70 8.57 -14.61
N LYS A 36 37.23 9.40 -13.71
CA LYS A 36 36.95 9.37 -12.27
C LYS A 36 35.49 9.75 -12.05
N CYS A 37 34.76 8.86 -11.38
CA CYS A 37 33.43 9.09 -10.85
C CYS A 37 33.52 10.11 -9.69
N PHE A 38 33.02 11.32 -9.87
CA PHE A 38 32.85 12.28 -8.78
C PHE A 38 31.54 11.97 -8.05
N PHE A 39 31.64 11.22 -6.96
CA PHE A 39 30.60 11.12 -5.94
C PHE A 39 30.51 12.44 -5.18
N LEU A 40 29.45 13.22 -5.41
CA LEU A 40 29.07 14.33 -4.54
C LEU A 40 28.22 13.78 -3.39
N ASN A 41 28.92 13.40 -2.31
CA ASN A 41 28.32 13.07 -1.03
C ASN A 41 27.83 14.37 -0.36
N ARG A 42 26.52 14.65 -0.44
CA ARG A 42 25.92 15.82 0.22
C ARG A 42 25.52 15.45 1.65
N HIS A 43 26.49 15.46 2.56
CA HIS A 43 26.21 15.39 4.00
C HIS A 43 25.48 16.67 4.46
N ARG A 44 24.24 16.52 4.93
CA ARG A 44 23.54 17.58 5.68
C ARG A 44 24.06 17.58 7.13
N HIS A 45 24.90 18.56 7.46
CA HIS A 45 25.24 18.88 8.86
C HIS A 45 24.09 19.66 9.50
N PHE A 46 23.47 19.09 10.54
CA PHE A 46 22.61 19.81 11.47
C PHE A 46 23.48 20.37 12.61
N THR A 47 23.63 21.69 12.68
CA THR A 47 24.27 22.38 13.80
C THR A 47 23.29 22.45 14.98
N LYS A 48 23.69 21.89 16.13
CA LYS A 48 23.03 22.09 17.42
C LYS A 48 23.37 23.50 17.93
N THR A 49 22.37 24.37 18.06
CA THR A 49 22.53 25.65 18.76
C THR A 49 22.18 25.44 20.23
N THR A 50 23.18 25.51 21.09
CA THR A 50 23.04 25.59 22.55
C THR A 50 22.67 27.02 22.94
N VAL A 51 21.56 27.21 23.64
CA VAL A 51 21.20 28.48 24.28
C VAL A 51 21.47 28.35 25.78
N SER A 52 22.28 29.27 26.30
CA SER A 52 22.67 29.39 27.70
C SER A 52 21.55 29.97 28.57
N ALA A 53 21.46 29.45 29.80
CA ALA A 53 20.51 29.87 30.81
C ALA A 53 20.87 31.23 31.43
N ILE A 54 19.86 32.08 31.64
CA ILE A 54 19.92 33.21 32.57
C ILE A 54 18.87 32.95 33.64
N GLY A 55 19.35 32.76 34.87
CA GLY A 55 18.51 32.58 36.04
C GLY A 55 17.96 33.91 36.57
N THR A 56 16.70 33.89 36.97
CA THR A 56 16.13 34.83 37.93
C THR A 56 15.20 34.03 38.84
N ASN A 57 15.56 33.97 40.13
CA ASN A 57 14.75 33.36 41.17
C ASN A 57 13.59 34.32 41.51
N SER A 58 12.37 33.87 41.31
CA SER A 58 11.20 34.46 41.96
C SER A 58 10.31 33.32 42.49
N SER A 59 10.35 33.19 43.81
CA SER A 59 9.50 32.33 44.62
C SER A 59 8.02 32.61 44.38
N ILE A 60 7.30 31.64 43.82
CA ILE A 60 5.84 31.59 43.81
C ILE A 60 5.41 30.23 44.35
N GLN A 61 4.58 30.28 45.40
CA GLN A 61 4.01 29.15 46.12
C GLN A 61 3.30 28.19 45.16
N GLN A 62 3.77 26.94 45.10
CA GLN A 62 3.06 25.86 44.40
C GLN A 62 1.93 25.34 45.30
N HIS A 63 0.71 25.81 45.02
CA HIS A 63 -0.49 25.05 45.34
C HIS A 63 -0.47 23.77 44.52
N SER A 64 -0.35 22.63 45.20
CA SER A 64 -0.47 21.29 44.63
C SER A 64 -1.92 21.01 44.24
N SER A 65 -2.30 21.38 43.02
CA SER A 65 -3.45 20.80 42.33
C SER A 65 -2.96 19.63 41.48
N THR A 66 -3.06 18.43 42.03
CA THR A 66 -3.01 17.18 41.28
C THR A 66 -4.07 17.23 40.18
N ASN A 67 -3.66 17.39 38.91
CA ASN A 67 -4.52 17.12 37.77
C ASN A 67 -4.76 15.60 37.71
N PRO A 68 -5.97 15.09 37.97
CA PRO A 68 -6.25 13.66 37.87
C PRO A 68 -6.91 13.42 36.51
N ASN A 69 -6.21 13.68 35.41
CA ASN A 69 -6.72 13.39 34.06
C ASN A 69 -5.60 12.79 33.20
N ASN A 70 -5.00 11.71 33.70
CA ASN A 70 -4.59 10.63 32.81
C ASN A 70 -5.70 9.58 32.90
N GLU A 71 -6.85 9.88 32.28
CA GLU A 71 -7.75 8.81 31.92
C GLU A 71 -6.97 7.84 31.03
N PRO A 72 -7.05 6.52 31.27
CA PRO A 72 -6.55 5.57 30.28
C PRO A 72 -7.24 5.92 28.97
N GLN A 73 -6.47 6.09 27.89
CA GLN A 73 -7.01 6.19 26.53
C GLN A 73 -7.93 4.99 26.35
N ASN A 74 -9.23 5.20 26.58
CA ASN A 74 -10.25 4.22 26.33
C ASN A 74 -10.22 4.07 24.82
N THR A 75 -9.54 3.04 24.32
CA THR A 75 -9.30 2.83 22.89
C THR A 75 -10.65 2.60 22.24
N SER A 76 -11.34 3.69 21.89
CA SER A 76 -12.59 3.64 21.16
C SER A 76 -12.32 2.88 19.88
N ILE A 77 -13.07 1.80 19.66
CA ILE A 77 -12.99 0.95 18.48
C ILE A 77 -13.00 1.86 17.24
N PRO A 78 -11.98 1.78 16.36
CA PRO A 78 -11.84 2.73 15.26
C PRO A 78 -12.98 2.59 14.25
N THR A 79 -13.37 3.71 13.65
CA THR A 79 -14.14 3.69 12.39
C THR A 79 -13.26 3.21 11.23
N PHE A 80 -13.86 2.87 10.09
CA PHE A 80 -13.13 2.48 8.88
C PHE A 80 -12.10 3.52 8.45
N GLN A 81 -12.51 4.79 8.42
CA GLN A 81 -11.63 5.90 8.11
C GLN A 81 -10.46 6.01 9.11
N GLN A 82 -10.73 5.87 10.41
CA GLN A 82 -9.69 5.93 11.44
C GLN A 82 -8.72 4.75 11.35
N ALA A 83 -9.20 3.56 11.00
CA ALA A 83 -8.36 2.37 10.82
C ALA A 83 -7.34 2.58 9.67
N ILE A 84 -7.80 3.10 8.53
CA ILE A 84 -6.92 3.48 7.42
C ILE A 84 -5.86 4.48 7.89
N GLN A 85 -6.27 5.55 8.58
CA GLN A 85 -5.34 6.58 9.06
C GLN A 85 -4.32 6.02 10.06
N ARG A 86 -4.75 5.11 10.96
CA ARG A 86 -3.87 4.43 11.92
C ARG A 86 -2.83 3.55 11.22
N LEU A 87 -3.24 2.77 10.22
CA LEU A 87 -2.32 1.94 9.42
C LEU A 87 -1.36 2.79 8.60
N GLN A 88 -1.84 3.84 7.92
CA GLN A 88 -0.98 4.78 7.19
C GLN A 88 0.06 5.42 8.12
N LYS A 89 -0.36 5.89 9.30
CA LYS A 89 0.54 6.48 10.30
C LYS A 89 1.56 5.47 10.82
N TYR A 90 1.10 4.25 11.12
CA TYR A 90 1.98 3.16 11.57
C TYR A 90 3.04 2.83 10.52
N TRP A 91 2.64 2.52 9.30
CA TRP A 91 3.57 2.13 8.24
C TRP A 91 4.49 3.28 7.81
N ALA A 92 4.02 4.53 7.84
CA ALA A 92 4.87 5.70 7.69
C ALA A 92 5.95 5.75 8.78
N SER A 93 5.61 5.46 10.03
CA SER A 93 6.59 5.43 11.15
C SER A 93 7.63 4.31 11.03
N VAL A 94 7.33 3.25 10.28
CA VAL A 94 8.24 2.13 9.96
C VAL A 94 9.06 2.41 8.68
N GLY A 95 8.88 3.57 8.06
CA GLY A 95 9.65 4.03 6.91
C GLY A 95 9.04 3.70 5.55
N CYS A 96 7.75 3.35 5.49
CA CYS A 96 7.03 3.23 4.23
C CYS A 96 6.64 4.60 3.67
N ALA A 97 6.76 4.77 2.36
CA ALA A 97 6.09 5.85 1.65
C ALA A 97 4.58 5.58 1.64
N VAL A 98 3.77 6.52 2.12
CA VAL A 98 2.30 6.41 2.03
C VAL A 98 1.85 6.93 0.67
N MET A 99 1.29 6.03 -0.14
CA MET A 99 0.85 6.33 -1.50
C MET A 99 -0.67 6.26 -1.64
N GLN A 100 -1.17 6.72 -2.79
CA GLN A 100 -2.58 6.61 -3.16
C GLN A 100 -2.82 5.36 -4.01
N CYS A 101 -4.09 4.93 -4.09
CA CYS A 101 -4.52 3.84 -4.96
C CYS A 101 -4.23 4.13 -6.43
N SER A 102 -4.31 3.08 -7.26
CA SER A 102 -4.29 3.28 -8.71
C SER A 102 -5.53 4.06 -9.16
N ASN A 103 -5.41 4.79 -10.26
CA ASN A 103 -6.56 5.41 -10.92
C ASN A 103 -7.27 4.44 -11.89
N THR A 104 -6.74 3.23 -12.07
CA THR A 104 -7.31 2.15 -12.87
C THR A 104 -7.84 1.03 -11.98
N GLU A 105 -8.92 0.40 -12.41
CA GLU A 105 -9.49 -0.77 -11.72
C GLU A 105 -8.48 -1.92 -11.69
N VAL A 106 -8.30 -2.51 -10.50
CA VAL A 106 -7.40 -3.64 -10.25
C VAL A 106 -8.05 -4.64 -9.30
N GLY A 107 -7.74 -5.92 -9.42
CA GLY A 107 -8.31 -6.98 -8.55
C GLY A 107 -7.55 -7.20 -7.24
N ALA A 108 -6.36 -6.62 -7.11
CA ALA A 108 -5.54 -6.64 -5.90
C ALA A 108 -4.53 -5.49 -5.91
N GLY A 109 -4.09 -5.07 -4.71
CA GLY A 109 -2.98 -4.13 -4.52
C GLY A 109 -1.70 -4.56 -5.24
N THR A 110 -1.49 -5.86 -5.42
CA THR A 110 -0.38 -6.45 -6.19
C THR A 110 -0.30 -5.93 -7.63
N MET A 111 -1.45 -5.69 -8.28
CA MET A 111 -1.51 -5.24 -9.68
C MET A 111 -1.20 -3.75 -9.83
N ASN A 112 -1.23 -2.97 -8.74
CA ASN A 112 -0.89 -1.56 -8.78
C ASN A 112 0.59 -1.40 -9.20
N PRO A 113 0.93 -0.46 -10.10
CA PRO A 113 2.32 -0.16 -10.48
C PRO A 113 3.27 0.11 -9.31
N LEU A 114 2.75 0.60 -8.18
CA LEU A 114 3.49 0.81 -6.93
C LEU A 114 3.98 -0.49 -6.30
N THR A 115 3.39 -1.63 -6.64
CA THR A 115 3.85 -2.97 -6.27
C THR A 115 4.49 -3.65 -7.49
N PHE A 116 3.71 -3.96 -8.52
CA PHE A 116 4.14 -4.84 -9.61
C PHE A 116 5.44 -4.39 -10.29
N LEU A 117 5.58 -3.10 -10.62
CA LEU A 117 6.79 -2.60 -11.27
C LEU A 117 7.95 -2.40 -10.29
N ARG A 118 7.64 -2.18 -9.01
CA ARG A 118 8.63 -1.86 -7.98
C ARG A 118 9.29 -3.09 -7.37
N VAL A 119 8.65 -4.25 -7.45
CA VAL A 119 9.26 -5.52 -7.01
C VAL A 119 10.35 -6.02 -7.97
N LEU A 120 10.29 -5.68 -9.26
CA LEU A 120 11.18 -6.21 -10.32
C LEU A 120 12.66 -5.75 -10.24
N GLY A 121 12.91 -4.50 -9.84
CA GLY A 121 14.27 -3.93 -9.84
C GLY A 121 15.14 -4.35 -8.64
N PRO A 122 16.42 -3.97 -8.56
CA PRO A 122 17.23 -4.14 -7.35
C PRO A 122 16.97 -3.07 -6.28
N GLU A 123 16.27 -1.97 -6.62
CA GLU A 123 16.12 -0.82 -5.73
C GLU A 123 15.24 -1.16 -4.52
N PRO A 124 15.61 -0.72 -3.30
CA PRO A 124 14.77 -0.88 -2.12
C PRO A 124 13.48 -0.08 -2.28
N TRP A 125 12.38 -0.62 -1.76
CA TRP A 125 11.06 -0.03 -1.88
C TRP A 125 10.16 -0.44 -0.72
N ASN A 126 9.81 0.54 0.11
CA ASN A 126 8.85 0.38 1.19
C ASN A 126 7.66 1.29 0.93
N VAL A 127 6.48 0.71 0.73
CA VAL A 127 5.26 1.48 0.42
C VAL A 127 4.06 0.92 1.18
N ALA A 128 3.13 1.81 1.54
CA ALA A 128 1.84 1.46 2.11
C ALA A 128 0.74 2.30 1.47
N TYR A 129 -0.39 1.68 1.10
CA TYR A 129 -1.52 2.38 0.48
C TYR A 129 -2.82 1.59 0.64
N VAL A 130 -3.95 2.27 0.46
CA VAL A 130 -5.25 1.61 0.32
C VAL A 130 -5.46 1.29 -1.16
N GLU A 131 -5.97 0.11 -1.48
CA GLU A 131 -6.38 -0.26 -2.84
C GLU A 131 -7.84 -0.73 -2.82
N PRO A 132 -8.77 0.02 -3.43
CA PRO A 132 -10.09 -0.49 -3.77
C PRO A 132 -9.95 -1.56 -4.85
N SER A 133 -10.09 -2.82 -4.46
CA SER A 133 -9.89 -3.99 -5.31
C SER A 133 -11.22 -4.50 -5.84
N ILE A 134 -11.30 -4.72 -7.15
CA ILE A 134 -12.52 -5.11 -7.87
C ILE A 134 -12.38 -6.55 -8.39
N ARG A 135 -13.28 -7.43 -7.94
CA ARG A 135 -13.38 -8.84 -8.29
C ARG A 135 -14.84 -9.14 -8.68
N PRO A 136 -15.20 -9.00 -9.97
CA PRO A 136 -16.60 -9.15 -10.40
C PRO A 136 -17.23 -10.49 -10.01
N ASP A 137 -16.46 -11.58 -10.04
CA ASP A 137 -16.91 -12.93 -9.66
C ASP A 137 -17.30 -13.05 -8.17
N ASP A 138 -16.91 -12.06 -7.36
CA ASP A 138 -17.15 -11.99 -5.93
C ASP A 138 -18.46 -11.31 -5.55
N SER A 139 -19.18 -10.69 -6.49
CA SER A 139 -20.47 -10.04 -6.22
C SER A 139 -21.49 -11.01 -5.63
N ARG A 140 -22.23 -10.55 -4.62
CA ARG A 140 -23.38 -11.26 -4.04
C ARG A 140 -24.59 -10.33 -3.83
N TYR A 141 -24.69 -9.26 -4.64
CA TYR A 141 -25.82 -8.31 -4.62
C TYR A 141 -26.10 -7.71 -3.24
N GLY A 142 -25.06 -7.50 -2.43
CA GLY A 142 -25.20 -6.97 -1.06
C GLY A 142 -25.79 -7.93 -0.01
N GLU A 143 -26.14 -9.16 -0.38
CA GLU A 143 -26.79 -10.14 0.50
C GLU A 143 -25.79 -10.97 1.33
N ASN A 144 -24.56 -11.16 0.82
CA ASN A 144 -23.54 -11.89 1.55
C ASN A 144 -22.84 -10.98 2.58
N PRO A 145 -22.65 -11.43 3.83
CA PRO A 145 -22.02 -10.60 4.86
C PRO A 145 -20.53 -10.30 4.63
N ASN A 146 -19.81 -11.18 3.92
CA ASN A 146 -18.34 -11.21 3.87
C ASN A 146 -17.75 -11.17 2.45
N ARG A 147 -18.57 -11.35 1.41
CA ARG A 147 -18.12 -11.45 0.01
C ARG A 147 -18.66 -10.28 -0.80
N LEU A 148 -17.73 -9.49 -1.34
CA LEU A 148 -18.02 -8.27 -2.08
C LEU A 148 -17.30 -8.30 -3.44
N GLN A 149 -17.90 -7.72 -4.49
CA GLN A 149 -17.17 -7.47 -5.74
C GLN A 149 -16.17 -6.33 -5.61
N ARG A 150 -16.39 -5.38 -4.70
CA ARG A 150 -15.43 -4.34 -4.39
C ARG A 150 -15.13 -4.30 -2.91
N HIS A 151 -13.89 -4.57 -2.56
CA HIS A 151 -13.39 -4.51 -1.18
C HIS A 151 -12.11 -3.69 -1.09
N MET A 152 -11.79 -3.23 0.11
CA MET A 152 -10.71 -2.31 0.39
C MET A 152 -9.53 -3.08 0.99
N GLN A 153 -8.48 -3.22 0.19
CA GLN A 153 -7.23 -3.74 0.69
C GLN A 153 -6.40 -2.62 1.31
N PHE A 154 -5.70 -2.91 2.40
CA PHE A 154 -4.52 -2.13 2.76
C PHE A 154 -3.31 -2.90 2.26
N GLN A 155 -2.54 -2.31 1.36
CA GLN A 155 -1.38 -2.93 0.74
C GLN A 155 -0.12 -2.40 1.38
N VAL A 156 0.81 -3.29 1.70
CA VAL A 156 2.18 -2.97 2.11
C VAL A 156 3.15 -3.79 1.28
N ILE A 157 4.23 -3.14 0.85
CA ILE A 157 5.42 -3.80 0.30
C ILE A 157 6.63 -3.37 1.10
N LEU A 158 7.44 -4.35 1.50
CA LEU A 158 8.75 -4.14 2.13
C LEU A 158 9.82 -4.81 1.26
N LYS A 159 10.77 -4.02 0.77
CA LYS A 159 11.82 -4.50 -0.10
C LYS A 159 13.15 -3.82 0.24
N PRO A 160 14.21 -4.58 0.58
CA PRO A 160 14.22 -6.04 0.76
C PRO A 160 13.36 -6.48 1.95
N ASP A 161 13.16 -7.79 2.09
CA ASP A 161 12.64 -8.38 3.33
C ASP A 161 13.44 -7.88 4.56
N PRO A 162 12.78 -7.26 5.57
CA PRO A 162 13.45 -6.77 6.75
C PRO A 162 13.86 -7.88 7.75
N GLY A 163 13.39 -9.11 7.58
CA GLY A 163 13.68 -10.25 8.47
C GLY A 163 12.83 -10.29 9.75
N ASN A 164 12.09 -9.23 10.07
CA ASN A 164 11.12 -9.17 11.18
C ASN A 164 9.71 -8.77 10.73
N SER A 165 9.36 -9.09 9.47
CA SER A 165 8.13 -8.66 8.81
C SER A 165 6.86 -9.13 9.54
N GLN A 166 6.85 -10.33 10.14
CA GLN A 166 5.76 -10.83 10.98
C GLN A 166 5.56 -9.97 12.25
N GLU A 167 6.65 -9.57 12.91
CA GLU A 167 6.59 -8.71 14.09
C GLU A 167 6.02 -7.33 13.74
N LEU A 168 6.44 -6.76 12.59
CA LEU A 168 5.90 -5.51 12.08
C LEU A 168 4.40 -5.62 11.79
N PHE A 169 3.94 -6.75 11.26
CA PHE A 169 2.51 -7.00 11.08
C PHE A 169 1.76 -7.08 12.42
N ILE A 170 2.23 -7.86 13.39
CA ILE A 170 1.57 -7.98 14.70
C ILE A 170 1.48 -6.63 15.42
N ARG A 171 2.55 -5.83 15.38
CA ARG A 171 2.55 -4.45 15.92
C ARG A 171 1.56 -3.53 15.18
N SER A 172 1.33 -3.75 13.89
CA SER A 172 0.32 -3.00 13.12
C SER A 172 -1.10 -3.30 13.60
N LEU A 173 -1.39 -4.53 14.02
CA LEU A 173 -2.68 -4.89 14.63
C LEU A 173 -2.87 -4.18 15.97
N SER A 174 -1.82 -4.12 16.80
CA SER A 174 -1.84 -3.31 18.02
C SER A 174 -2.06 -1.82 17.73
N ALA A 175 -1.51 -1.29 16.64
CA ALA A 175 -1.75 0.10 16.22
C ALA A 175 -3.20 0.36 15.77
N LEU A 176 -3.92 -0.67 15.30
CA LEU A 176 -5.36 -0.59 15.06
C LEU A 176 -6.19 -0.59 16.36
N GLY A 177 -5.59 -0.98 17.49
CA GLY A 177 -6.26 -1.14 18.77
C GLY A 177 -6.66 -2.59 19.08
N ILE A 178 -6.11 -3.57 18.35
CA ILE A 178 -6.33 -5.01 18.62
C ILE A 178 -5.39 -5.43 19.75
N ASN A 179 -5.95 -5.99 20.83
CA ASN A 179 -5.14 -6.68 21.83
C ASN A 179 -4.83 -8.09 21.33
N VAL A 180 -3.66 -8.27 20.71
CA VAL A 180 -3.24 -9.53 20.09
C VAL A 180 -3.18 -10.72 21.06
N ASN A 181 -3.15 -10.49 22.38
CA ASN A 181 -3.19 -11.54 23.39
C ASN A 181 -4.61 -12.07 23.69
N GLU A 182 -5.65 -11.33 23.28
CA GLU A 182 -7.06 -11.70 23.46
C GLU A 182 -7.64 -12.42 22.25
N HIS A 183 -6.91 -12.47 21.13
CA HIS A 183 -7.35 -13.06 19.87
C HIS A 183 -6.49 -14.25 19.46
N ASP A 184 -7.11 -15.25 18.82
CA ASP A 184 -6.40 -16.40 18.27
C ASP A 184 -5.87 -16.08 16.87
N ILE A 185 -4.62 -15.62 16.81
CA ILE A 185 -3.94 -15.27 15.56
C ILE A 185 -3.07 -16.45 15.08
N ARG A 186 -3.38 -16.97 13.90
CA ARG A 186 -2.69 -18.12 13.30
C ARG A 186 -2.11 -17.76 11.94
N PHE A 187 -0.87 -18.20 11.71
CA PHE A 187 -0.20 -18.15 10.42
C PHE A 187 -0.32 -19.53 9.78
N VAL A 188 -1.18 -19.64 8.77
CA VAL A 188 -1.42 -20.89 8.03
C VAL A 188 -0.64 -20.82 6.74
N GLU A 189 0.26 -21.78 6.49
CA GLU A 189 1.07 -21.79 5.26
C GLU A 189 0.18 -21.86 4.03
N ASP A 190 0.36 -20.91 3.12
CA ASP A 190 -0.31 -20.87 1.83
C ASP A 190 0.59 -20.19 0.80
N ASN A 191 0.73 -20.85 -0.36
CA ASN A 191 1.54 -20.31 -1.45
C ASN A 191 0.63 -19.51 -2.38
N TRP A 192 1.06 -18.30 -2.70
CA TRP A 192 0.31 -17.43 -3.59
C TRP A 192 0.86 -17.49 -5.01
N GLU A 193 -0.03 -17.60 -5.99
CA GLU A 193 0.31 -17.57 -7.41
C GLU A 193 -0.69 -16.71 -8.19
N SER A 194 -0.18 -15.91 -9.13
CA SER A 194 -0.96 -15.21 -10.15
C SER A 194 -0.35 -15.46 -11.53
N PRO A 195 -0.93 -16.40 -12.32
CA PRO A 195 -0.46 -16.68 -13.67
C PRO A 195 -0.50 -15.47 -14.61
N VAL A 196 -1.52 -14.61 -14.45
CA VAL A 196 -1.69 -13.39 -15.27
C VAL A 196 -0.53 -12.41 -15.08
N LEU A 197 0.01 -12.32 -13.86
CA LEU A 197 1.15 -11.47 -13.54
C LEU A 197 2.49 -12.19 -13.71
N GLY A 198 2.48 -13.49 -14.05
CA GLY A 198 3.67 -14.34 -14.01
C GLY A 198 4.38 -14.27 -12.65
N ALA A 199 3.60 -14.15 -11.57
CA ALA A 199 4.09 -13.87 -10.23
C ALA A 199 3.71 -14.98 -9.27
N TRP A 200 4.61 -15.33 -8.36
CA TRP A 200 4.35 -16.29 -7.30
C TRP A 200 5.25 -16.02 -6.09
N GLY A 201 4.82 -16.50 -4.94
CA GLY A 201 5.54 -16.35 -3.68
C GLY A 201 5.14 -17.39 -2.64
N LEU A 202 6.01 -17.58 -1.67
CA LEU A 202 5.73 -18.38 -0.47
C LEU A 202 5.09 -17.48 0.57
N GLY A 203 4.21 -18.01 1.41
CA GLY A 203 3.42 -17.14 2.25
C GLY A 203 2.64 -17.80 3.36
N TRP A 204 1.82 -16.96 3.99
CA TRP A 204 0.86 -17.36 4.99
C TRP A 204 -0.46 -16.64 4.75
N GLU A 205 -1.55 -17.35 4.91
CA GLU A 205 -2.82 -16.76 5.30
C GLU A 205 -2.80 -16.49 6.81
N ILE A 206 -3.23 -15.30 7.20
CA ILE A 206 -3.33 -14.93 8.60
C ILE A 206 -4.81 -14.95 9.01
N TRP A 207 -5.10 -15.82 9.96
CA TRP A 207 -6.43 -16.02 10.51
C TRP A 207 -6.51 -15.39 11.90
N MET A 208 -7.59 -14.68 12.18
CA MET A 208 -7.92 -14.10 13.49
C MET A 208 -9.33 -14.54 13.87
N ASP A 209 -9.47 -15.26 15.00
CA ASP A 209 -10.75 -15.77 15.52
C ASP A 209 -11.59 -16.55 14.48
N GLY A 210 -10.91 -17.32 13.62
CA GLY A 210 -11.57 -18.14 12.60
C GLY A 210 -11.96 -17.41 11.32
N MET A 211 -11.49 -16.17 11.11
CA MET A 211 -11.63 -15.44 9.86
C MET A 211 -10.26 -15.05 9.30
N GLU A 212 -10.02 -15.32 8.02
CA GLU A 212 -8.84 -14.89 7.29
C GLU A 212 -8.85 -13.35 7.12
N ILE A 213 -7.86 -12.66 7.69
CA ILE A 213 -7.80 -11.19 7.73
C ILE A 213 -6.70 -10.60 6.87
N THR A 214 -5.67 -11.36 6.51
CA THR A 214 -4.49 -10.85 5.80
C THR A 214 -3.80 -11.96 5.02
N GLN A 215 -3.32 -11.62 3.82
CA GLN A 215 -2.38 -12.45 3.07
C GLN A 215 -0.95 -11.92 3.26
N PHE A 216 -0.01 -12.84 3.47
CA PHE A 216 1.41 -12.57 3.55
C PHE A 216 2.13 -13.30 2.43
N THR A 217 2.91 -12.60 1.58
CA THR A 217 3.56 -13.21 0.42
C THR A 217 5.00 -12.73 0.26
N TYR A 218 5.95 -13.65 0.16
CA TYR A 218 7.35 -13.40 -0.19
C TYR A 218 7.54 -13.66 -1.67
N PHE A 219 7.56 -12.61 -2.49
CA PHE A 219 7.66 -12.74 -3.94
C PHE A 219 8.97 -13.40 -4.34
N GLN A 220 8.87 -14.55 -5.00
CA GLN A 220 9.99 -15.22 -5.64
C GLN A 220 10.13 -14.79 -7.10
N GLN A 221 8.99 -14.50 -7.75
CA GLN A 221 8.92 -14.13 -9.15
C GLN A 221 7.81 -13.08 -9.37
N ALA A 222 8.04 -12.18 -10.32
CA ALA A 222 7.00 -11.33 -10.90
C ALA A 222 7.31 -11.06 -12.37
N GLY A 223 6.30 -10.96 -13.24
CA GLY A 223 6.52 -10.77 -14.68
C GLY A 223 7.37 -11.87 -15.32
N SER A 224 7.33 -13.09 -14.77
CA SER A 224 8.21 -14.22 -15.15
C SER A 224 9.71 -13.97 -14.94
N LEU A 225 10.06 -13.00 -14.09
CA LEU A 225 11.44 -12.68 -13.71
C LEU A 225 11.65 -13.04 -12.23
N GLN A 226 12.75 -13.71 -11.94
CA GLN A 226 13.15 -14.00 -10.57
C GLN A 226 13.59 -12.72 -9.87
N LEU A 227 13.12 -12.52 -8.64
CA LEU A 227 13.37 -11.29 -7.90
C LEU A 227 14.65 -11.36 -7.09
N SER A 228 15.41 -10.27 -7.11
CA SER A 228 16.58 -10.07 -6.24
C SER A 228 16.76 -8.58 -5.96
N PRO A 229 16.49 -8.10 -4.72
CA PRO A 229 16.10 -8.86 -3.53
C PRO A 229 14.61 -9.28 -3.51
N ILE A 230 14.28 -10.25 -2.65
CA ILE A 230 12.90 -10.67 -2.37
C ILE A 230 12.13 -9.50 -1.73
N SER A 231 10.87 -9.35 -2.12
CA SER A 231 9.94 -8.39 -1.54
C SER A 231 8.91 -9.11 -0.69
N VAL A 232 8.54 -8.51 0.44
CA VAL A 232 7.44 -8.97 1.30
C VAL A 232 6.20 -8.15 0.99
N GLU A 233 5.12 -8.82 0.71
CA GLU A 233 3.78 -8.28 0.53
C GLU A 233 2.93 -8.62 1.75
N ILE A 234 2.24 -7.59 2.29
CA ILE A 234 1.27 -7.75 3.37
C ILE A 234 -0.02 -7.08 2.92
N THR A 235 -1.07 -7.87 2.77
CA THR A 235 -2.34 -7.44 2.17
C THR A 235 -3.47 -7.67 3.15
N TYR A 236 -3.95 -6.59 3.76
CA TYR A 236 -5.00 -6.63 4.78
C TYR A 236 -6.38 -6.57 4.13
N GLY A 237 -7.31 -7.41 4.58
CA GLY A 237 -8.74 -7.27 4.30
C GLY A 237 -9.41 -6.37 5.34
N LEU A 238 -9.56 -5.08 5.04
CA LEU A 238 -9.99 -4.08 6.02
C LEU A 238 -11.42 -4.33 6.53
N GLU A 239 -12.34 -4.74 5.66
CA GLU A 239 -13.72 -5.05 6.04
C GLU A 239 -13.75 -6.16 7.08
N ARG A 240 -13.04 -7.27 6.84
CA ARG A 240 -12.99 -8.41 7.75
C ARG A 240 -12.41 -8.04 9.12
N ILE A 241 -11.28 -7.32 9.13
CA ILE A 241 -10.65 -6.85 10.37
C ILE A 241 -11.63 -5.98 11.18
N LEU A 242 -12.34 -5.06 10.51
CA LEU A 242 -13.24 -4.14 11.20
C LEU A 242 -14.59 -4.73 11.55
N MET A 243 -15.06 -5.75 10.83
CA MET A 243 -16.21 -6.54 11.26
C MET A 243 -15.93 -7.19 12.62
N LEU A 244 -14.76 -7.81 12.77
CA LEU A 244 -14.33 -8.40 14.03
C LEU A 244 -14.17 -7.34 15.13
N LEU A 245 -13.42 -6.26 14.86
CA LEU A 245 -13.17 -5.22 15.86
C LEU A 245 -14.43 -4.47 16.31
N GLN A 246 -15.39 -4.24 15.41
CA GLN A 246 -16.64 -3.56 15.73
C GLN A 246 -17.74 -4.52 16.21
N GLY A 247 -17.49 -5.83 16.22
CA GLY A 247 -18.44 -6.85 16.64
C GLY A 247 -19.69 -6.90 15.74
N VAL A 248 -19.53 -6.65 14.44
CA VAL A 248 -20.63 -6.69 13.47
C VAL A 248 -20.54 -7.91 12.56
N ASP A 249 -21.69 -8.47 12.24
CA ASP A 249 -21.85 -9.72 11.46
C ASP A 249 -21.94 -9.50 9.94
N HIS A 250 -21.98 -8.24 9.49
CA HIS A 250 -22.18 -7.91 8.08
C HIS A 250 -21.46 -6.62 7.71
N PHE A 251 -20.80 -6.61 6.55
CA PHE A 251 -20.01 -5.45 6.08
C PHE A 251 -20.80 -4.12 6.10
N LYS A 252 -22.10 -4.13 5.75
CA LYS A 252 -22.93 -2.93 5.68
C LYS A 252 -23.09 -2.21 7.03
N LYS A 253 -22.93 -2.94 8.13
CA LYS A 253 -23.04 -2.42 9.51
C LYS A 253 -21.73 -1.80 10.02
N ILE A 254 -20.62 -1.95 9.29
CA ILE A 254 -19.34 -1.35 9.69
C ILE A 254 -19.53 0.18 9.74
N ARG A 255 -19.10 0.80 10.84
CA ARG A 255 -19.03 2.26 10.96
C ARG A 255 -17.88 2.78 10.12
N TYR A 256 -18.19 3.51 9.06
CA TYR A 256 -17.20 4.09 8.17
C TYR A 256 -16.59 5.36 8.77
N ALA A 257 -17.46 6.27 9.20
CA ALA A 257 -17.13 7.51 9.90
C ALA A 257 -18.18 7.75 11.01
N ASP A 258 -18.03 8.83 11.77
CA ASP A 258 -19.04 9.18 12.78
C ASP A 258 -20.39 9.44 12.10
N GLY A 259 -21.42 8.71 12.53
CA GLY A 259 -22.76 8.76 11.94
C GLY A 259 -22.93 8.18 10.52
N ILE A 260 -21.92 7.54 9.93
CA ILE A 260 -21.98 6.98 8.56
C ILE A 260 -21.59 5.51 8.55
N THR A 261 -22.45 4.65 8.00
CA THR A 261 -22.17 3.22 7.83
C THR A 261 -21.54 2.90 6.46
N TYR A 262 -20.84 1.77 6.37
CA TYR A 262 -20.27 1.29 5.11
C TYR A 262 -21.38 0.94 4.11
N GLY A 263 -22.53 0.46 4.59
CA GLY A 263 -23.71 0.16 3.78
C GLY A 263 -24.27 1.40 3.10
N GLU A 264 -24.36 2.54 3.80
CA GLU A 264 -24.82 3.81 3.20
C GLU A 264 -23.96 4.26 2.02
N LEU A 265 -22.68 3.92 2.02
CA LEU A 265 -21.74 4.34 0.98
C LEU A 265 -21.63 3.35 -0.18
N PHE A 266 -21.71 2.05 0.11
CA PHE A 266 -21.29 1.02 -0.83
C PHE A 266 -22.32 -0.07 -1.13
N LEU A 267 -23.44 -0.16 -0.38
CA LEU A 267 -24.42 -1.23 -0.60
C LEU A 267 -25.09 -1.16 -1.97
N GLU A 268 -25.49 0.04 -2.42
CA GLU A 268 -26.13 0.22 -3.74
C GLU A 268 -25.15 -0.06 -4.89
N ASN A 269 -23.86 0.03 -4.64
CA ASN A 269 -22.80 -0.23 -5.61
C ASN A 269 -22.48 -1.72 -5.77
N GLU A 270 -22.97 -2.59 -4.87
CA GLU A 270 -22.58 -3.99 -4.73
C GLU A 270 -23.54 -4.98 -5.42
#